data_AF-F1THB6-F1
#
_entry.id   AF-F1THB6-F1
#
_cell.length_a   1.000
_cell.length_b   1.000
_cell.length_c   1.000
_cell.angle_alpha   90.00
_cell.angle_beta   90.00
_cell.angle_gamma   90.00
#
_symmetry.space_group_name_H-M   'P 1'
#
loop_
_entity.id
_entity.type
_entity.pdbx_description
1 polymer ?
#
loop_
_entity_poly.entity_id
_entity_poly.type
_entity_poly.pdbx_seq_one_letter_code
_entity_poly.pdbx_strand_id
1 'polypeptide(L)'
;MRDYETNLIYSKKVVVSEGKEKELYLKYYLIASEQTNSTTTYGIQVIMEYDVGGIEKAFIPDVLPSKTGINNLIYLLYSNSVTPVSVYDVIYDCIA
;
A
#
# COMPACT_ATOMS: atom_id res chain seq x y z
N MET A 1 -9.24 -10.34 -14.05
CA MET A 1 -8.54 -9.39 -13.16
C MET A 1 -9.03 -8.01 -13.57
N ARG A 2 -9.48 -7.17 -12.62
CA ARG A 2 -9.75 -5.77 -12.94
C ARG A 2 -8.40 -5.09 -13.22
N ASP A 3 -8.32 -4.34 -14.30
CA ASP A 3 -7.11 -3.60 -14.66
C ASP A 3 -7.09 -2.28 -13.91
N TYR A 4 -6.23 -2.19 -12.90
CA TYR A 4 -6.03 -0.98 -12.14
C TYR A 4 -4.78 -0.28 -12.63
N GLU A 5 -4.90 0.98 -13.02
CA GLU A 5 -3.72 1.82 -13.24
C GLU A 5 -3.07 2.12 -11.89
N THR A 6 -1.76 1.89 -11.78
CA THR A 6 -1.00 2.09 -10.54
C THR A 6 0.05 3.17 -10.74
N ASN A 7 0.13 4.10 -9.80
CA ASN A 7 1.12 5.17 -9.80
C ASN A 7 1.98 5.07 -8.54
N LEU A 8 3.29 4.80 -8.70
CA LEU A 8 4.23 4.79 -7.58
C LEU A 8 4.27 6.18 -6.93
N ILE A 9 4.03 6.24 -5.62
CA ILE A 9 4.06 7.48 -4.85
C ILE A 9 5.34 7.55 -4.01
N TYR A 10 5.60 6.50 -3.23
CA TYR A 10 6.77 6.43 -2.34
C TYR A 10 7.47 5.09 -2.42
N SER A 11 8.78 5.11 -2.21
CA SER A 11 9.57 3.91 -1.94
C SER A 11 10.48 4.12 -0.73
N LYS A 12 10.68 3.06 0.06
CA LYS A 12 11.53 3.08 1.25
C LYS A 12 12.28 1.76 1.37
N LYS A 13 13.55 1.86 1.76
CA LYS A 13 14.33 0.72 2.21
C LYS A 13 14.17 0.59 3.73
N VAL A 14 13.82 -0.62 4.19
CA VAL A 14 13.69 -0.96 5.60
C VAL A 14 14.64 -2.12 5.90
N VAL A 15 15.37 -2.01 6.99
CA VAL A 15 16.22 -3.10 7.48
C VAL A 15 15.50 -3.77 8.64
N VAL A 16 15.28 -5.08 8.53
CA VAL A 16 14.61 -5.86 9.58
C VAL A 16 15.59 -6.88 10.13
N SER A 17 15.76 -6.91 11.45
CA SER A 17 16.71 -7.77 12.14
C SER A 17 15.97 -8.92 12.82
N GLU A 18 15.46 -9.87 12.04
CA GLU A 18 14.88 -11.12 12.56
C GLU A 18 15.89 -12.27 12.43
N GLY A 19 16.85 -12.32 13.34
CA GLY A 19 17.92 -13.33 13.39
C GLY A 19 19.03 -13.16 12.35
N LYS A 20 18.75 -12.49 11.22
CA LYS A 20 19.72 -11.94 10.26
C LYS A 20 19.18 -10.59 9.76
N GLU A 21 20.06 -9.64 9.49
CA GLU A 21 19.66 -8.40 8.82
C GLU A 21 19.15 -8.75 7.41
N LYS A 22 17.93 -8.32 7.12
CA LYS A 22 17.29 -8.45 5.81
C LYS A 22 16.93 -7.06 5.32
N GLU A 23 17.21 -6.80 4.05
CA GLU A 23 16.78 -5.57 3.40
C GLU A 23 15.44 -5.78 2.70
N LEU A 24 14.47 -4.92 3.02
CA LEU A 24 13.16 -4.87 2.40
C LEU A 24 13.00 -3.56 1.64
N TYR A 25 12.44 -3.64 0.44
CA TYR A 25 12.07 -2.47 -0.35
C TYR A 25 10.55 -2.38 -0.38
N LEU A 26 10.00 -1.41 0.35
CA LEU A 26 8.58 -1.09 0.37
C LEU A 26 8.28 -0.06 -0.71
N LYS A 27 7.32 -0.36 -1.59
CA LYS A 27 6.86 0.54 -2.65
C LYS A 27 5.36 0.74 -2.51
N TYR A 28 4.95 1.98 -2.36
CA TYR A 28 3.55 2.38 -2.15
C TYR A 28 3.01 3.02 -3.43
N TYR A 29 1.91 2.48 -3.93
CA TYR A 29 1.26 2.90 -5.17
C TYR A 29 -0.14 3.39 -4.86
N LEU A 30 -0.52 4.49 -5.50
CA LEU A 30 -1.90 4.90 -5.63
C LEU A 30 -2.55 4.04 -6.71
N ILE A 31 -3.65 3.38 -6.36
CA ILE A 31 -4.54 2.74 -7.34
C ILE A 31 -5.46 3.84 -7.88
N ALA A 32 -5.55 3.93 -9.21
CA ALA A 32 -6.49 4.82 -9.88
C ALA A 32 -7.93 4.56 -9.43
N SER A 33 -8.78 5.55 -9.65
CA SER A 33 -10.14 5.50 -9.11
C SER A 33 -10.95 4.35 -9.69
N GLU A 34 -11.62 3.61 -8.83
CA GLU A 34 -12.75 2.77 -9.20
C GLU A 34 -14.03 3.60 -9.08
N GLN A 35 -14.98 3.37 -9.98
CA GLN A 35 -16.29 4.02 -9.95
C GLN A 35 -17.36 2.97 -9.73
N THR A 36 -17.95 2.96 -8.55
CA THR A 36 -19.06 2.08 -8.20
C THR A 36 -20.29 2.94 -7.91
N ASN A 37 -21.38 2.74 -8.67
CA ASN A 37 -22.66 3.45 -8.46
C ASN A 37 -22.51 4.98 -8.31
N SER A 38 -21.77 5.61 -9.23
CA SER A 38 -21.48 7.06 -9.23
C SER A 38 -20.60 7.57 -8.09
N THR A 39 -20.08 6.70 -7.22
CA THR A 39 -19.07 7.04 -6.21
C THR A 39 -17.69 6.64 -6.72
N THR A 40 -16.76 7.60 -6.70
CA THR A 40 -15.36 7.38 -7.09
C THR A 40 -14.55 7.08 -5.85
N THR A 41 -13.94 5.90 -5.79
CA THR A 41 -13.13 5.42 -4.67
C THR A 41 -11.70 5.18 -5.15
N TYR A 42 -10.74 5.38 -4.26
CA TYR A 42 -9.31 5.21 -4.54
C TYR A 42 -8.73 4.15 -3.62
N GLY A 43 -7.80 3.35 -4.15
CA GLY A 43 -7.14 2.28 -3.43
C GLY A 43 -5.64 2.50 -3.23
N ILE A 44 -5.03 1.56 -2.53
CA ILE A 44 -3.57 1.47 -2.36
C ILE A 44 -3.07 0.09 -2.75
N GLN A 45 -1.88 0.06 -3.36
CA GLN A 45 -1.09 -1.15 -3.48
C GLN A 45 0.26 -0.96 -2.78
N VAL A 46 0.67 -1.95 -2.01
CA VAL A 46 1.99 -1.99 -1.38
C VAL A 46 2.72 -3.23 -1.86
N ILE A 47 3.92 -3.04 -2.42
CA ILE A 47 4.82 -4.12 -2.81
C ILE A 47 5.99 -4.13 -1.83
N MET A 48 6.26 -5.29 -1.25
CA MET A 48 7.45 -5.56 -0.47
C MET A 48 8.35 -6.49 -1.26
N GLU A 49 9.55 -6.05 -1.58
CA GLU A 49 10.57 -6.84 -2.27
C GLU A 49 11.69 -7.17 -1.29
N TYR A 50 12.04 -8.46 -1.23
CA TYR A 50 13.13 -8.98 -0.42
C TYR A 50 14.42 -9.03 -1.24
N ASP A 51 15.55 -8.74 -0.61
CA ASP A 51 16.89 -8.93 -1.18
C ASP A 51 17.13 -10.33 -1.78
N VAL A 52 16.57 -11.37 -1.18
CA VAL A 52 16.65 -12.78 -1.63
C VAL A 52 15.66 -13.13 -2.76
N GLY A 53 15.01 -12.15 -3.37
CA GLY A 53 14.15 -12.33 -4.56
C GLY A 53 12.68 -12.65 -4.28
N GLY A 54 12.24 -12.57 -3.02
CA GLY A 54 10.82 -12.68 -2.66
C GLY A 54 10.05 -11.40 -2.99
N ILE A 55 8.76 -11.53 -3.33
CA ILE A 55 7.86 -10.37 -3.49
C ILE A 55 6.53 -10.68 -2.82
N GLU A 56 6.11 -9.81 -1.91
CA GLU A 56 4.77 -9.80 -1.34
C GLU A 56 4.02 -8.55 -1.80
N LYS A 57 2.72 -8.69 -2.02
CA LYS A 57 1.87 -7.60 -2.51
C LYS A 57 0.58 -7.56 -1.70
N ALA A 58 0.24 -6.39 -1.17
CA ALA A 58 -1.09 -6.08 -0.70
C ALA A 58 -1.76 -5.18 -1.74
N PHE A 59 -2.97 -5.55 -2.13
CA PHE A 59 -3.77 -4.80 -3.08
C PHE A 59 -5.15 -4.59 -2.48
N ILE A 60 -5.51 -3.34 -2.22
CA ILE A 60 -6.79 -2.98 -1.60
C ILE A 60 -7.43 -1.88 -2.46
N PRO A 61 -8.37 -2.26 -3.34
CA PRO A 61 -9.17 -1.28 -4.05
C PRO A 61 -10.14 -0.61 -3.08
N ASP A 62 -10.72 0.50 -3.50
CA ASP A 62 -11.90 1.09 -2.84
C ASP A 62 -11.77 1.53 -1.38
N VAL A 63 -10.64 2.13 -1.00
CA VAL A 63 -10.37 2.50 0.40
C VAL A 63 -11.04 3.82 0.80
N LEU A 64 -10.84 4.90 0.03
CA LEU A 64 -11.39 6.23 0.35
C LEU A 64 -12.00 6.91 -0.88
N PRO A 65 -13.11 7.66 -0.75
CA PRO A 65 -13.72 8.40 -1.85
C PRO A 65 -12.99 9.72 -2.19
N SER A 66 -11.71 9.85 -1.82
CA SER A 66 -10.93 11.07 -2.00
C SER A 66 -9.49 10.76 -2.39
N LYS A 67 -9.04 11.30 -3.53
CA LYS A 67 -7.64 11.20 -3.97
C LYS A 67 -6.68 11.80 -2.94
N THR A 68 -7.04 12.92 -2.33
CA THR A 68 -6.22 13.55 -1.29
C THR A 68 -6.19 12.70 -0.02
N GLY A 69 -7.33 12.14 0.37
CA GLY A 69 -7.44 11.26 1.53
C GLY A 69 -6.53 10.04 1.42
N ILE A 70 -6.59 9.33 0.27
CA ILE A 70 -5.76 8.15 0.05
C ILE A 70 -4.27 8.49 -0.04
N ASN A 71 -3.90 9.65 -0.60
CA ASN A 71 -2.50 10.09 -0.61
C ASN A 71 -1.98 10.36 0.81
N ASN A 72 -2.79 10.98 1.67
CA ASN A 72 -2.45 11.18 3.07
C ASN A 72 -2.29 9.84 3.82
N LEU A 73 -3.19 8.87 3.56
CA LEU A 73 -3.07 7.53 4.13
C LEU A 73 -1.78 6.84 3.65
N ILE A 74 -1.48 6.88 2.35
CA ILE A 74 -0.23 6.36 1.78
C ILE A 74 1.00 6.98 2.47
N TYR A 75 0.97 8.30 2.71
CA TYR A 75 2.05 8.99 3.42
C TYR A 75 2.21 8.52 4.88
N LEU A 76 1.10 8.29 5.59
CA LEU A 76 1.13 7.76 6.96
C LEU A 76 1.70 6.33 6.99
N LEU A 77 1.28 5.46 6.07
CA LEU A 77 1.79 4.09 5.95
C LEU A 77 3.28 4.06 5.63
N TYR A 78 3.73 4.93 4.72
CA TYR A 78 5.14 5.11 4.39
C TYR A 78 5.98 5.56 5.60
N SER A 79 5.46 6.54 6.35
CA SER A 79 6.16 7.12 7.51
C SER A 79 6.36 6.08 8.62
N ASN A 80 5.40 5.18 8.81
CA ASN A 80 5.41 4.15 9.84
C ASN A 80 6.02 2.80 9.38
N SER A 81 6.60 2.71 8.18
CA SER A 81 7.18 1.47 7.63
C SER A 81 6.22 0.27 7.65
N VAL A 82 4.96 0.47 7.22
CA VAL A 82 3.93 -0.59 7.28
C VAL A 82 4.15 -1.66 6.21
N THR A 83 4.10 -2.93 6.60
CA THR A 83 4.22 -4.12 5.73
C THR A 83 2.88 -4.51 5.08
N PRO A 84 2.86 -5.30 4.00
CA PRO A 84 1.62 -5.71 3.33
C PRO A 84 0.56 -6.31 4.26
N VAL A 85 0.95 -7.15 5.24
CA VAL A 85 0.01 -7.72 6.22
C VAL A 85 -0.58 -6.63 7.12
N SER A 86 0.27 -5.80 7.74
CA SER A 86 -0.16 -4.71 8.60
C SER A 86 -0.96 -3.63 7.87
N VAL A 87 -0.81 -3.49 6.55
CA VAL A 87 -1.63 -2.58 5.73
C VAL A 87 -3.10 -2.98 5.77
N TYR A 88 -3.42 -4.28 5.72
CA TYR A 88 -4.81 -4.74 5.83
C TYR A 88 -5.40 -4.35 7.18
N ASP A 89 -4.67 -4.60 8.28
CA ASP A 89 -5.12 -4.27 9.63
C ASP A 89 -5.37 -2.77 9.79
N VAL A 90 -4.42 -1.92 9.37
CA VAL A 90 -4.55 -0.46 9.45
C VAL A 90 -5.75 0.05 8.65
N ILE A 91 -6.01 -0.53 7.48
CA ILE A 91 -7.15 -0.12 6.65
C ILE A 91 -8.47 -0.58 7.25
N TYR A 92 -8.54 -1.81 7.77
CA TYR A 92 -9.75 -2.28 8.46
C TYR A 92 -10.07 -1.41 9.68
N ASP A 93 -9.06 -1.01 10.46
CA ASP A 93 -9.24 -0.09 11.58
C ASP A 93 -9.66 1.33 11.14
N CYS A 94 -9.26 1.77 9.96
CA CYS A 94 -9.66 3.08 9.41
C CYS A 94 -11.07 3.11 8.83
N ILE A 95 -11.62 1.97 8.41
CA ILE A 95 -12.95 1.86 7.77
C ILE A 95 -14.04 1.55 8.80
N ALA A 96 -13.70 0.93 9.94
CA ALA A 96 -14.62 0.61 11.03
C ALA A 96 -15.18 1.85 11.75
#